data_AF-A0A932TWV9-F1
#
_entry.id   AF-A0A932TWV9-F1
#
_cell.length_a   1.000
_cell.length_b   1.000
_cell.length_c   1.000
_cell.angle_alpha   90.00
_cell.angle_beta   90.00
_cell.angle_gamma   90.00
#
_symmetry.space_group_name_H-M   'P 1'
#
loop_
_entity.id
_entity.type
_entity.pdbx_description
1 polymer ?
#
loop_
_entity_poly.entity_id
_entity_poly.type
_entity_poly.pdbx_seq_one_letter_code
_entity_poly.pdbx_strand_id
1 'polypeptide(L)'
;GTPTPPHPHTPTLLVVRPLIEVWRHEVEAYCRARGLAPREDASNLSREFLRNHVRLDLLPYLEEHFGIAVKPSLQRLSWIVRPEVEFLEETAAAALDRLAEPVEAGLTLPAEAIGQLALAIRRRVVRAALRRVKGEPTEIGFQDIERVLEAATGEAETSFDLPGPVRVQRRADRLRLFRPAAAPVSPRSWRTRPLFLPGEAEAPGGGMITAEAMDQPGGFDPPRVPRAREVFIDADRVDPILFVRGWVRGDRFVPLGMSGGKSLHDLFVDEKIPRVARDRVPVVADSSGIVWVAGVQIADRVKVTDQTRRLLRLRWEEEGEGEP
;
A
#
# COMPACT_ATOMS: atom_id res chain seq x y z
N GLY A 1 -8.38 -6.88 -8.48
CA GLY A 1 -9.16 -6.35 -9.60
C GLY A 1 -10.42 -5.73 -9.07
N THR A 2 -10.69 -4.48 -9.43
CA THR A 2 -11.95 -3.78 -9.12
C THR A 2 -13.09 -4.40 -9.93
N PRO A 3 -14.28 -4.64 -9.34
CA PRO A 3 -15.44 -5.07 -10.10
C PRO A 3 -15.96 -3.91 -10.95
N THR A 4 -16.06 -4.13 -12.27
CA THR A 4 -16.71 -3.23 -13.22
C THR A 4 -18.18 -3.09 -12.86
N PRO A 5 -18.75 -1.87 -12.81
CA PRO A 5 -20.18 -1.70 -12.59
C PRO A 5 -20.95 -2.31 -13.79
N PRO A 6 -21.98 -3.13 -13.54
CA PRO A 6 -22.74 -3.86 -14.56
C PRO A 6 -23.70 -2.98 -15.38
N HIS A 7 -23.82 -1.68 -15.10
CA HIS A 7 -24.71 -0.80 -15.85
C HIS A 7 -24.16 0.64 -15.97
N PRO A 8 -24.13 1.24 -17.18
CA PRO A 8 -23.48 2.54 -17.45
C PRO A 8 -24.18 3.78 -16.85
N HIS A 9 -25.30 3.63 -16.12
CA HIS A 9 -26.12 4.75 -15.66
C HIS A 9 -26.48 4.74 -14.16
N THR A 10 -25.88 3.86 -13.36
CA THR A 10 -26.07 3.91 -11.90
C THR A 10 -24.73 4.21 -11.22
N PRO A 11 -24.51 5.42 -10.69
CA PRO A 11 -23.23 5.80 -10.06
C PRO A 11 -22.97 5.03 -8.75
N THR A 12 -23.99 4.36 -8.19
CA THR A 12 -23.90 3.54 -6.99
C THR A 12 -24.65 2.22 -7.19
N LEU A 13 -23.92 1.11 -7.16
CA LEU A 13 -24.55 -0.21 -7.21
C LEU A 13 -25.09 -0.59 -5.83
N LEU A 14 -26.41 -0.64 -5.67
CA LEU A 14 -27.03 -1.18 -4.46
C LEU A 14 -26.89 -2.71 -4.45
N VAL A 15 -25.90 -3.22 -3.72
CA VAL A 15 -25.74 -4.66 -3.47
C VAL A 15 -26.65 -5.06 -2.31
N VAL A 16 -27.76 -5.73 -2.61
CA VAL A 16 -28.56 -6.43 -1.59
C VAL A 16 -28.05 -7.85 -1.43
N ARG A 17 -27.95 -8.36 -0.20
CA ARG A 17 -27.56 -9.75 0.11
C ARG A 17 -28.68 -10.48 0.86
N PRO A 18 -29.77 -10.88 0.18
CA PRO A 18 -30.96 -11.45 0.84
C PRO A 18 -30.69 -12.72 1.63
N LEU A 19 -29.65 -13.47 1.24
CA LEU A 19 -29.29 -14.75 1.83
C LEU A 19 -28.10 -14.65 2.81
N ILE A 20 -27.76 -13.44 3.29
CA ILE A 20 -26.59 -13.24 4.17
C ILE A 20 -26.72 -13.95 5.52
N GLU A 21 -27.96 -14.21 5.96
CA GLU A 21 -28.29 -14.89 7.22
C GLU A 21 -28.63 -16.37 7.02
N VAL A 22 -28.71 -16.83 5.78
CA VAL A 22 -29.12 -18.21 5.43
C VAL A 22 -27.89 -19.08 5.26
N TRP A 23 -27.88 -20.23 5.93
CA TRP A 23 -26.77 -21.18 5.85
C TRP A 23 -26.79 -21.97 4.55
N ARG A 24 -25.61 -22.36 4.08
CA ARG A 24 -25.46 -23.17 2.86
C ARG A 24 -26.29 -24.45 2.90
N HIS A 25 -26.34 -25.14 4.04
CA HIS A 25 -27.12 -26.38 4.16
C HIS A 25 -28.64 -26.13 4.06
N GLU A 26 -29.12 -24.96 4.47
CA GLU A 26 -30.52 -24.54 4.31
C GLU A 26 -30.83 -24.24 2.85
N VAL A 27 -29.92 -23.56 2.15
CA VAL A 27 -30.03 -23.32 0.70
C VAL A 27 -30.04 -24.65 -0.06
N GLU A 28 -29.16 -25.59 0.29
CA GLU A 28 -29.12 -26.92 -0.33
C GLU A 28 -30.38 -27.75 -0.04
N ALA A 29 -30.88 -27.69 1.20
CA ALA A 29 -32.15 -28.34 1.58
C ALA A 29 -33.34 -27.75 0.81
N TYR A 30 -33.39 -26.42 0.66
CA TYR A 30 -34.40 -25.74 -0.16
C TYR A 30 -34.31 -26.15 -1.63
N CYS A 31 -33.12 -26.19 -2.22
CA CYS A 31 -32.91 -26.66 -3.59
C CYS A 31 -33.42 -28.10 -3.76
N ARG A 32 -33.09 -29.01 -2.83
CA ARG A 32 -33.59 -30.40 -2.85
C ARG A 32 -35.11 -30.45 -2.77
N ALA A 33 -35.71 -29.72 -1.83
CA ALA A 33 -37.16 -29.69 -1.64
C ALA A 33 -37.92 -29.12 -2.85
N ARG A 34 -37.28 -28.23 -3.63
CA ARG A 34 -37.85 -27.62 -4.84
C ARG A 34 -37.42 -28.30 -6.15
N GLY A 35 -36.64 -29.39 -6.08
CA GLY A 35 -36.12 -30.06 -7.27
C GLY A 35 -35.18 -29.21 -8.13
N LEU A 36 -34.48 -28.24 -7.52
CA LEU A 36 -33.53 -27.37 -8.21
C LEU A 36 -32.16 -28.04 -8.31
N ALA A 37 -31.54 -28.00 -9.49
CA ALA A 37 -30.19 -28.51 -9.75
C ALA A 37 -29.19 -27.35 -9.91
N PRO A 38 -28.56 -26.87 -8.82
CA PRO A 38 -27.57 -25.79 -8.89
C PRO A 38 -26.30 -26.25 -9.63
N ARG A 39 -25.74 -25.37 -10.47
CA ARG A 39 -24.46 -25.61 -11.14
C ARG A 39 -23.30 -25.35 -10.18
N GLU A 40 -22.38 -26.30 -10.07
CA GLU A 40 -21.15 -26.12 -9.30
C GLU A 40 -20.10 -25.37 -10.14
N ASP A 41 -19.69 -24.20 -9.67
CA ASP A 41 -18.59 -23.45 -10.26
C ASP A 41 -17.25 -24.01 -9.76
N ALA A 42 -16.39 -24.46 -10.69
CA ALA A 42 -15.09 -25.05 -10.40
C ALA A 42 -14.15 -24.09 -9.63
N SER A 43 -14.31 -22.77 -9.79
CA SER A 43 -13.53 -21.78 -9.05
C SER A 43 -13.81 -21.77 -7.54
N ASN A 44 -14.93 -22.37 -7.09
CA ASN A 44 -15.26 -22.47 -5.66
C ASN A 44 -14.32 -23.40 -4.89
N LEU A 45 -13.63 -24.30 -5.59
CA LEU A 45 -12.67 -25.25 -5.02
C LEU A 45 -11.21 -24.80 -5.21
N SER A 46 -10.96 -23.71 -5.96
CA SER A 46 -9.62 -23.18 -6.17
C SER A 46 -9.07 -22.56 -4.88
N ARG A 47 -7.89 -23.02 -4.44
CA ARG A 47 -7.17 -22.48 -3.27
C ARG A 47 -6.33 -21.24 -3.58
N GLU A 48 -6.30 -20.82 -4.83
CA GLU A 48 -5.59 -19.60 -5.28
C GLU A 48 -6.13 -18.34 -4.59
N PHE A 49 -7.43 -18.31 -4.27
CA PHE A 49 -8.05 -17.21 -3.56
C PHE A 49 -8.02 -17.43 -2.05
N LEU A 50 -7.49 -16.45 -1.29
CA LEU A 50 -7.43 -16.49 0.18
C LEU A 50 -8.79 -16.84 0.82
N ARG A 51 -9.90 -16.32 0.28
CA ARG A 51 -11.27 -16.61 0.79
C ARG A 51 -11.60 -18.11 0.74
N ASN A 52 -11.15 -18.81 -0.29
CA ASN A 52 -11.41 -20.23 -0.47
C ASN A 52 -10.49 -21.05 0.43
N HIS A 53 -9.22 -20.66 0.52
CA HIS A 53 -8.26 -21.27 1.45
C HIS A 53 -8.77 -21.19 2.91
N VAL A 54 -9.27 -20.02 3.34
CA VAL A 54 -9.88 -19.87 4.68
C VAL A 54 -11.10 -20.77 4.85
N ARG A 55 -11.99 -20.82 3.86
CA ARG A 55 -13.25 -21.59 3.92
C ARG A 55 -13.04 -23.10 3.89
N LEU A 56 -12.11 -23.59 3.06
CA LEU A 56 -11.93 -25.00 2.76
C LEU A 56 -10.94 -25.68 3.70
N ASP A 57 -9.95 -24.95 4.20
CA ASP A 57 -8.86 -25.55 4.98
C ASP A 57 -8.84 -25.00 6.42
N LEU A 58 -8.76 -23.68 6.61
CA LEU A 58 -8.58 -23.09 7.94
C LEU A 58 -9.80 -23.25 8.86
N LEU A 59 -11.00 -22.90 8.40
CA LEU A 59 -12.20 -22.97 9.25
C LEU A 59 -12.53 -24.43 9.65
N PRO A 60 -12.52 -25.42 8.74
CA PRO A 60 -12.70 -26.82 9.13
C PRO A 60 -11.62 -27.31 10.09
N TYR A 61 -10.34 -26.96 9.83
CA TYR A 61 -9.24 -27.33 10.73
C TYR A 61 -9.47 -26.84 12.16
N LEU A 62 -9.89 -25.58 12.33
CA LEU A 62 -10.19 -25.01 13.64
C LEU A 62 -11.39 -25.69 14.33
N GLU A 63 -12.45 -26.01 13.58
CA GLU A 63 -13.64 -26.68 14.09
C GLU A 63 -13.33 -28.12 14.54
N GLU A 64 -12.55 -28.87 13.74
CA GLU A 64 -12.21 -30.27 13.98
C GLU A 64 -11.16 -30.47 15.09
N HIS A 65 -10.10 -29.65 15.12
CA HIS A 65 -8.96 -29.89 16.02
C HIS A 65 -9.09 -29.20 17.37
N PHE A 66 -9.89 -28.13 17.45
CA PHE A 66 -10.06 -27.38 18.69
C PHE A 66 -11.48 -27.50 19.27
N GLY A 67 -12.41 -28.16 18.56
CA GLY A 67 -13.80 -28.32 19.00
C GLY A 67 -14.56 -26.99 19.12
N ILE A 68 -14.10 -25.94 18.43
CA ILE A 68 -14.67 -24.60 18.52
C ILE A 68 -15.72 -24.44 17.41
N ALA A 69 -16.93 -23.99 17.76
CA ALA A 69 -17.93 -23.58 16.79
C ALA A 69 -17.58 -22.19 16.20
N VAL A 70 -16.65 -22.14 15.24
CA VAL A 70 -16.10 -20.89 14.71
C VAL A 70 -17.17 -20.07 13.98
N LYS A 71 -17.93 -20.68 13.07
CA LYS A 71 -18.93 -19.94 12.27
C LYS A 71 -20.03 -19.29 13.14
N PRO A 72 -20.69 -20.00 14.07
CA PRO A 72 -21.67 -19.36 14.96
C PRO A 72 -21.05 -18.29 15.86
N SER A 73 -19.79 -18.45 16.27
CA SER A 73 -19.11 -17.46 17.11
C SER A 73 -18.82 -16.16 16.36
N LEU A 74 -18.35 -16.26 15.12
CA LEU A 74 -18.17 -15.09 14.24
C LEU A 74 -19.50 -14.40 13.92
N GLN A 75 -20.57 -15.18 13.73
CA GLN A 75 -21.90 -14.63 13.52
C GLN A 75 -22.37 -13.84 14.76
N ARG A 76 -22.29 -14.42 15.96
CA ARG A 76 -22.64 -13.72 17.21
C ARG A 76 -21.81 -12.45 17.39
N LEU A 77 -20.50 -12.51 17.12
CA LEU A 77 -19.63 -11.32 17.16
C LEU A 77 -20.11 -10.24 16.19
N SER A 78 -20.46 -10.62 14.96
CA SER A 78 -21.01 -9.69 13.97
C SER A 78 -22.32 -9.05 14.45
N TRP A 79 -23.22 -9.82 15.06
CA TRP A 79 -24.48 -9.30 15.62
C TRP A 79 -24.27 -8.30 16.75
N ILE A 80 -23.29 -8.56 17.63
CA ILE A 80 -22.95 -7.67 18.75
C ILE A 80 -22.27 -6.39 18.25
N VAL A 81 -21.25 -6.54 17.41
CA VAL A 81 -20.38 -5.42 17.01
C VAL A 81 -21.04 -4.51 15.97
N ARG A 82 -21.98 -5.02 15.16
CA ARG A 82 -22.66 -4.20 14.14
C ARG A 82 -23.33 -2.95 14.70
N PRO A 83 -24.28 -3.03 15.65
CA PRO A 83 -24.92 -1.83 16.21
C PRO A 83 -23.93 -0.93 16.96
N GLU A 84 -22.90 -1.50 17.60
CA GLU A 84 -21.85 -0.71 18.25
C GLU A 84 -21.04 0.11 17.24
N VAL A 85 -20.66 -0.51 16.11
CA VAL A 85 -19.96 0.17 15.02
C VAL A 85 -20.86 1.23 14.40
N GLU A 86 -22.13 0.93 14.14
CA GLU A 86 -23.10 1.91 13.62
C GLU A 86 -23.20 3.14 14.53
N PHE A 87 -23.39 2.94 15.83
CA PHE A 87 -23.41 4.02 16.82
C PHE A 87 -22.11 4.85 16.82
N LEU A 88 -20.94 4.19 16.76
CA LEU A 88 -19.65 4.88 16.73
C LEU A 88 -19.42 5.66 15.44
N GLU A 89 -19.87 5.14 14.28
CA GLU A 89 -19.79 5.83 13.00
C GLU A 89 -20.74 7.03 12.96
N GLU A 90 -21.98 6.90 13.45
CA GLU A 90 -22.94 8.01 13.59
C GLU A 90 -22.40 9.11 14.50
N THR A 91 -21.86 8.72 15.66
CA THR A 91 -21.25 9.66 16.62
C THR A 91 -20.07 10.41 15.99
N ALA A 92 -19.24 9.70 15.23
CA ALA A 92 -18.09 10.30 14.54
C ALA A 92 -18.52 11.21 13.38
N ALA A 93 -19.56 10.83 12.62
CA ALA A 93 -20.11 11.66 11.56
C ALA A 93 -20.67 12.98 12.11
N ALA A 94 -21.47 12.91 13.18
CA ALA A 94 -21.99 14.10 13.86
C ALA A 94 -20.87 14.99 14.42
N ALA A 95 -19.83 14.40 15.00
CA ALA A 95 -18.66 15.14 15.48
C ALA A 95 -17.91 15.80 14.31
N LEU A 96 -17.74 15.11 13.19
CA LEU A 96 -17.10 15.67 12.00
C LEU A 96 -17.90 16.84 11.44
N ASP A 97 -19.21 16.69 11.25
CA ASP A 97 -20.06 17.75 10.68
C ASP A 97 -20.11 18.99 11.58
N ARG A 98 -20.02 18.82 12.90
CA ARG A 98 -19.91 19.94 13.84
C ARG A 98 -18.56 20.66 13.78
N LEU A 99 -17.47 19.93 13.55
CA LEU A 99 -16.09 20.46 13.65
C LEU A 99 -15.50 20.90 12.31
N ALA A 100 -15.98 20.33 11.19
CA ALA A 100 -15.40 20.53 9.88
C ALA A 100 -15.82 21.87 9.27
N GLU A 101 -14.84 22.69 8.94
CA GLU A 101 -15.02 23.88 8.14
C GLU A 101 -14.57 23.58 6.70
N PRO A 102 -15.40 23.82 5.68
CA PRO A 102 -15.02 23.57 4.29
C PRO A 102 -13.90 24.53 3.84
N VAL A 103 -12.97 24.01 3.06
CA VAL A 103 -11.92 24.82 2.40
C VAL A 103 -11.81 24.42 0.94
N GLU A 104 -11.05 25.18 0.15
CA GLU A 104 -10.78 24.81 -1.24
C GLU A 104 -10.19 23.40 -1.33
N ALA A 105 -10.89 22.54 -2.08
CA ALA A 105 -10.57 21.14 -2.32
C ALA A 105 -10.41 20.28 -1.05
N GLY A 106 -11.06 20.64 0.07
CA GLY A 106 -10.91 19.89 1.31
C GLY A 106 -11.71 20.41 2.50
N LEU A 107 -11.20 20.14 3.69
CA LEU A 107 -11.76 20.60 4.96
C LEU A 107 -10.64 20.99 5.95
N THR A 108 -11.00 21.76 6.96
CA THR A 108 -10.15 22.04 8.12
C THR A 108 -10.89 21.71 9.41
N LEU A 109 -10.13 21.30 10.43
CA LEU A 109 -10.63 20.89 11.74
C LEU A 109 -9.79 21.56 12.84
N PRO A 110 -10.39 22.02 13.95
CA PRO A 110 -9.64 22.43 15.14
C PRO A 110 -8.94 21.23 15.78
N ALA A 111 -7.62 21.32 15.94
CA ALA A 111 -6.76 20.23 16.37
C ALA A 111 -6.99 19.89 17.85
N GLU A 112 -7.17 20.90 18.69
CA GLU A 112 -7.54 20.77 20.10
C GLU A 112 -8.89 20.04 20.25
N ALA A 113 -9.89 20.40 19.44
CA ALA A 113 -11.20 19.76 19.49
C ALA A 113 -11.13 18.27 19.13
N ILE A 114 -10.29 17.89 18.15
CA ILE A 114 -10.00 16.46 17.88
C ILE A 114 -9.36 15.83 19.12
N GLY A 115 -8.39 16.50 19.74
CA GLY A 115 -7.70 16.08 20.95
C GLY A 115 -8.61 15.91 22.18
N GLN A 116 -9.79 16.51 22.21
CA GLN A 116 -10.76 16.37 23.31
C GLN A 116 -11.73 15.18 23.12
N LEU A 117 -11.85 14.62 21.91
CA LEU A 117 -12.73 13.47 21.66
C LEU A 117 -12.18 12.19 22.32
N ALA A 118 -13.02 11.19 22.55
CA ALA A 118 -12.54 9.85 22.91
C ALA A 118 -11.74 9.22 21.76
N LEU A 119 -10.68 8.44 22.05
CA LEU A 119 -9.78 7.87 21.04
C LEU A 119 -10.53 7.08 19.94
N ALA A 120 -11.55 6.31 20.33
CA ALA A 120 -12.38 5.56 19.38
C ALA A 120 -13.13 6.46 18.37
N ILE A 121 -13.53 7.66 18.81
CA ILE A 121 -14.18 8.67 17.98
C ILE A 121 -13.14 9.45 17.17
N ARG A 122 -11.99 9.81 17.75
CA ARG A 122 -10.88 10.48 17.02
C ARG A 122 -10.50 9.74 15.74
N ARG A 123 -10.25 8.43 15.86
CA ARG A 123 -9.88 7.57 14.72
C ARG A 123 -10.95 7.53 13.64
N ARG A 124 -12.23 7.52 14.03
CA ARG A 124 -13.36 7.52 13.09
C ARG A 124 -13.61 8.87 12.45
N VAL A 125 -13.49 9.97 13.19
CA VAL A 125 -13.54 11.34 12.65
C VAL A 125 -12.46 11.55 11.61
N VAL A 126 -11.21 11.14 11.90
CA VAL A 126 -10.11 11.20 10.93
C VAL A 126 -10.39 10.34 9.70
N ARG A 127 -10.85 9.10 9.89
CA ARG A 127 -11.24 8.22 8.76
C ARG A 127 -12.33 8.86 7.90
N ALA A 128 -13.38 9.41 8.51
CA ALA A 128 -14.48 10.05 7.82
C ALA A 128 -14.04 11.33 7.08
N ALA A 129 -13.20 12.16 7.71
CA ALA A 129 -12.59 13.33 7.08
C ALA A 129 -11.76 12.94 5.85
N LEU A 130 -10.92 11.91 5.97
CA LEU A 130 -10.13 11.40 4.86
C LEU A 130 -11.00 10.84 3.73
N ARG A 131 -12.12 10.15 4.03
CA ARG A 131 -13.08 9.70 3.01
C ARG A 131 -13.68 10.89 2.26
N ARG A 132 -14.12 11.93 3.00
CA ARG A 132 -14.72 13.15 2.42
C ARG A 132 -13.75 13.86 1.47
N VAL A 133 -12.46 13.89 1.82
CA VAL A 133 -11.44 14.50 0.95
C VAL A 133 -11.00 13.55 -0.17
N LYS A 134 -10.78 12.25 0.04
CA LYS A 134 -10.29 11.33 -1.01
C LYS A 134 -11.36 10.93 -2.04
N GLY A 135 -12.63 10.88 -1.66
CA GLY A 135 -13.71 10.31 -2.49
C GLY A 135 -13.76 8.77 -2.40
N GLU A 136 -14.74 8.13 -3.01
CA GLU A 136 -14.87 6.66 -3.04
C GLU A 136 -14.62 6.09 -4.45
N PRO A 137 -14.09 4.86 -4.58
CA PRO A 137 -13.60 3.98 -3.52
C PRO A 137 -12.20 4.38 -3.03
N THR A 138 -11.98 4.36 -1.71
CA THR A 138 -10.70 4.72 -1.10
C THR A 138 -10.30 3.78 0.01
N GLU A 139 -9.07 3.27 -0.06
CA GLU A 139 -8.43 2.59 1.06
C GLU A 139 -7.81 3.60 2.04
N ILE A 140 -8.09 3.40 3.33
CA ILE A 140 -7.52 4.19 4.43
C ILE A 140 -6.95 3.20 5.45
N GLY A 141 -5.62 3.13 5.49
CA GLY A 141 -4.90 2.25 6.39
C GLY A 141 -4.93 2.76 7.83
N PHE A 142 -4.62 1.87 8.77
CA PHE A 142 -4.46 2.24 10.18
C PHE A 142 -3.35 3.28 10.37
N GLN A 143 -2.20 3.08 9.73
CA GLN A 143 -1.05 4.00 9.81
C GLN A 143 -1.37 5.40 9.26
N ASP A 144 -2.23 5.50 8.24
CA ASP A 144 -2.67 6.81 7.72
C ASP A 144 -3.44 7.58 8.79
N ILE A 145 -4.33 6.89 9.52
CA ILE A 145 -5.15 7.49 10.57
C ILE A 145 -4.28 7.93 11.74
N GLU A 146 -3.39 7.05 12.21
CA GLU A 146 -2.52 7.38 13.35
C GLU A 146 -1.60 8.55 13.02
N ARG A 147 -1.05 8.61 11.80
CA ARG A 147 -0.20 9.74 11.37
C ARG A 147 -0.95 11.07 11.35
N VAL A 148 -2.23 11.08 10.96
CA VAL A 148 -3.06 12.28 11.02
C VAL A 148 -3.39 12.65 12.46
N LEU A 149 -3.63 11.66 13.33
CA LEU A 149 -3.87 11.90 14.75
C LEU A 149 -2.63 12.45 15.45
N GLU A 150 -1.45 11.90 15.19
CA GLU A 150 -0.17 12.44 15.68
C GLU A 150 0.00 13.91 15.27
N ALA A 151 -0.32 14.23 14.01
CA ALA A 151 -0.31 15.60 13.54
C ALA A 151 -1.34 16.47 14.26
N ALA A 152 -2.55 15.96 14.52
CA ALA A 152 -3.61 16.67 15.24
C ALA A 152 -3.27 16.91 16.72
N THR A 153 -2.62 15.96 17.39
CA THR A 153 -2.35 16.03 18.84
C THR A 153 -0.97 16.56 19.20
N GLY A 154 -0.05 16.71 18.24
CA GLY A 154 1.28 17.30 18.48
C GLY A 154 1.22 18.79 18.84
N GLU A 155 2.34 19.49 18.75
CA GLU A 155 2.38 20.98 18.83
C GLU A 155 3.08 21.62 17.62
N ALA A 156 3.92 20.84 16.94
CA ALA A 156 4.67 21.32 15.79
C ALA A 156 3.79 21.52 14.56
N GLU A 157 4.07 22.58 13.81
CA GLU A 157 3.57 22.69 12.45
C GLU A 157 4.12 21.54 11.60
N THR A 158 3.23 20.89 10.86
CA THR A 158 3.58 19.73 10.05
C THR A 158 2.84 19.78 8.72
N SER A 159 3.47 19.23 7.69
CA SER A 159 2.82 19.02 6.41
C SER A 159 3.35 17.76 5.75
N PHE A 160 2.44 16.93 5.25
CA PHE A 160 2.77 15.69 4.58
C PHE A 160 1.63 15.22 3.69
N ASP A 161 1.98 14.34 2.76
CA ASP A 161 1.01 13.64 1.92
C ASP A 161 0.71 12.24 2.47
N LEU A 162 -0.51 11.80 2.22
CA LEU A 162 -1.00 10.44 2.46
C LEU A 162 -1.13 9.68 1.13
N PRO A 163 -1.31 8.34 1.16
CA PRO A 163 -1.67 7.58 -0.02
C PRO A 163 -2.88 8.15 -0.76
N GLY A 164 -2.76 8.45 -2.06
CA GLY A 164 -3.80 9.12 -2.86
C GLY A 164 -3.66 10.66 -2.90
N PRO A 165 -4.64 11.39 -3.45
CA PRO A 165 -4.51 12.81 -3.71
C PRO A 165 -4.82 13.66 -2.46
N VAL A 166 -4.21 13.36 -1.30
CA VAL A 166 -4.50 14.07 -0.05
C VAL A 166 -3.25 14.53 0.66
N ARG A 167 -3.22 15.83 0.95
CA ARG A 167 -2.26 16.49 1.81
C ARG A 167 -2.90 16.85 3.14
N VAL A 168 -2.13 16.64 4.19
CA VAL A 168 -2.45 17.02 5.57
C VAL A 168 -1.48 18.10 5.99
N GLN A 169 -2.01 19.16 6.60
CA GLN A 169 -1.22 20.25 7.11
C GLN A 169 -1.77 20.70 8.46
N ARG A 170 -0.89 20.78 9.45
CA ARG A 170 -1.18 21.48 10.69
C ARG A 170 -0.47 22.82 10.71
N ARG A 171 -1.23 23.88 10.98
CA ARG A 171 -0.75 25.23 11.29
C ARG A 171 -1.49 25.74 12.51
N ALA A 172 -0.76 26.12 13.56
CA ALA A 172 -1.34 26.41 14.87
C ALA A 172 -2.35 25.31 15.31
N ASP A 173 -3.57 25.70 15.67
CA ASP A 173 -4.67 24.80 16.05
C ASP A 173 -5.50 24.29 14.85
N ARG A 174 -5.08 24.51 13.60
CA ARG A 174 -5.86 24.09 12.43
C ARG A 174 -5.21 22.92 11.71
N LEU A 175 -5.95 21.82 11.62
CA LEU A 175 -5.62 20.63 10.84
C LEU A 175 -6.39 20.66 9.52
N ARG A 176 -5.69 20.98 8.43
CA ARG A 176 -6.24 21.03 7.07
C ARG A 176 -5.98 19.72 6.34
N LEU A 177 -7.01 19.16 5.72
CA LEU A 177 -6.96 18.00 4.84
C LEU A 177 -7.52 18.41 3.48
N PHE A 178 -6.74 18.32 2.41
CA PHE A 178 -7.17 18.82 1.10
C PHE A 178 -6.52 18.06 -0.06
N ARG A 179 -7.17 18.10 -1.23
CA ARG A 179 -6.58 17.71 -2.50
C ARG A 179 -5.79 18.89 -3.07
N PRO A 180 -4.50 18.75 -3.37
CA PRO A 180 -3.75 19.82 -4.01
C PRO A 180 -4.29 20.12 -5.43
N ALA A 181 -4.45 21.41 -5.79
CA ALA A 181 -5.02 21.86 -7.08
C ALA A 181 -4.20 21.42 -8.31
N ALA A 182 -2.90 21.21 -8.11
CA ALA A 182 -2.03 20.37 -8.92
C ALA A 182 -0.83 20.09 -8.00
N ALA A 183 -0.55 18.84 -7.68
CA ALA A 183 0.68 18.50 -7.01
C ALA A 183 1.33 17.29 -7.67
N PRO A 184 2.67 17.28 -7.79
CA PRO A 184 3.39 16.07 -8.18
C PRO A 184 2.93 14.94 -7.26
N VAL A 185 2.64 13.79 -7.88
CA VAL A 185 2.33 12.54 -7.19
C VAL A 185 3.29 12.40 -6.01
N SER A 186 2.77 12.51 -4.79
CA SER A 186 3.63 12.36 -3.62
C SER A 186 4.07 10.90 -3.56
N PRO A 187 5.37 10.61 -3.69
CA PRO A 187 5.84 9.23 -3.83
C PRO A 187 5.71 8.39 -2.56
N ARG A 188 5.33 8.99 -1.42
CA ARG A 188 5.00 8.28 -0.17
C ARG A 188 3.68 7.52 -0.24
N SER A 189 2.94 7.68 -1.34
CA SER A 189 1.72 6.92 -1.68
C SER A 189 1.99 5.68 -2.52
N TRP A 190 3.24 5.44 -2.91
CA TRP A 190 3.59 4.38 -3.86
C TRP A 190 3.41 2.99 -3.23
N ARG A 191 2.57 2.17 -3.86
CA ARG A 191 2.47 0.74 -3.51
C ARG A 191 3.71 0.03 -4.01
N THR A 192 4.40 -0.68 -3.13
CA THR A 192 5.47 -1.61 -3.52
C THR A 192 5.00 -2.49 -4.68
N ARG A 193 5.73 -2.47 -5.78
CA ARG A 193 5.47 -3.30 -6.96
C ARG A 193 6.43 -4.48 -6.98
N PRO A 194 5.97 -5.72 -7.18
CA PRO A 194 6.87 -6.81 -7.49
C PRO A 194 7.48 -6.59 -8.87
N LEU A 195 8.78 -6.83 -8.99
CA LEU A 195 9.55 -6.87 -10.22
C LEU A 195 10.01 -8.32 -10.40
N PHE A 196 9.30 -9.05 -11.26
CA PHE A 196 9.66 -10.41 -11.64
C PHE A 196 10.90 -10.38 -12.56
N LEU A 197 11.80 -11.34 -12.40
CA LEU A 197 13.05 -11.38 -13.16
C LEU A 197 12.97 -12.47 -14.25
N PRO A 198 13.17 -12.13 -15.54
CA PRO A 198 13.20 -10.79 -16.12
C PRO A 198 11.80 -10.13 -16.16
N GLY A 199 11.75 -8.80 -16.25
CA GLY A 199 10.49 -8.08 -16.28
C GLY A 199 10.62 -6.59 -16.04
N GLU A 200 9.48 -5.92 -15.86
CA GLU A 200 9.40 -4.48 -15.63
C GLU A 200 8.41 -4.15 -14.50
N ALA A 201 8.64 -3.03 -13.82
CA ALA A 201 7.77 -2.54 -12.76
C ALA A 201 7.81 -1.01 -12.69
N GLU A 202 6.63 -0.41 -12.53
CA GLU A 202 6.50 1.04 -12.41
C GLU A 202 7.32 1.59 -11.22
N ALA A 203 7.92 2.76 -11.42
CA ALA A 203 8.79 3.41 -10.46
C ALA A 203 8.07 4.52 -9.65
N PRO A 204 8.42 4.73 -8.36
CA PRO A 204 7.96 5.88 -7.60
C PRO A 204 8.30 7.19 -8.32
N GLY A 205 7.30 8.06 -8.48
CA GLY A 205 7.50 9.34 -9.15
C GLY A 205 7.38 9.32 -10.69
N GLY A 206 6.95 8.19 -11.26
CA GLY A 206 6.75 8.01 -12.71
C GLY A 206 7.88 7.21 -13.35
N GLY A 207 7.59 6.58 -14.49
CA GLY A 207 8.57 5.83 -15.26
C GLY A 207 8.62 4.33 -14.92
N MET A 208 9.65 3.64 -15.42
CA MET A 208 9.76 2.18 -15.38
C MET A 208 11.12 1.72 -14.88
N ILE A 209 11.14 0.70 -14.01
CA ILE A 209 12.32 -0.11 -13.75
C ILE A 209 12.24 -1.38 -14.59
N THR A 210 13.23 -1.63 -15.44
CA THR A 210 13.34 -2.86 -16.21
C THR A 210 14.49 -3.72 -15.69
N ALA A 211 14.31 -5.05 -15.77
CA ALA A 211 15.27 -6.04 -15.33
C ALA A 211 15.49 -7.10 -16.42
N GLU A 212 16.72 -7.21 -16.89
CA GLU A 212 17.13 -8.14 -17.93
C GLU A 212 18.25 -9.05 -17.40
N ALA A 213 18.05 -10.36 -17.48
CA ALA A 213 19.08 -11.34 -17.16
C ALA A 213 19.94 -11.62 -18.41
N MET A 214 21.25 -11.67 -18.23
CA MET A 214 22.21 -12.00 -19.28
C MET A 214 23.42 -12.76 -18.73
N ASP A 215 24.04 -13.57 -19.57
CA ASP A 215 25.30 -14.22 -19.21
C ASP A 215 26.43 -13.19 -19.17
N GLN A 216 27.35 -13.32 -18.20
CA GLN A 216 28.47 -12.40 -18.10
C GLN A 216 29.43 -12.56 -19.30
N PRO A 217 29.67 -11.50 -20.09
CA PRO A 217 30.71 -11.53 -21.10
C PRO A 217 32.08 -11.72 -20.42
N GLY A 218 32.96 -12.52 -21.02
CA GLY A 218 34.33 -12.69 -20.50
C GLY A 218 35.05 -11.34 -20.39
N GLY A 219 35.55 -11.01 -19.20
CA GLY A 219 36.23 -9.73 -18.94
C GLY A 219 35.32 -8.51 -18.76
N PHE A 220 34.02 -8.72 -18.49
CA PHE A 220 33.09 -7.62 -18.22
C PHE A 220 33.42 -6.89 -16.92
N ASP A 221 33.81 -5.62 -17.03
CA ASP A 221 33.86 -4.67 -15.91
C ASP A 221 32.62 -3.78 -15.98
N PRO A 222 31.75 -3.78 -14.95
CA PRO A 222 30.55 -2.96 -14.98
C PRO A 222 30.90 -1.47 -15.04
N PRO A 223 30.22 -0.68 -15.88
CA PRO A 223 30.48 0.75 -15.99
C PRO A 223 30.23 1.44 -14.65
N ARG A 224 31.31 2.00 -14.06
CA ARG A 224 31.27 2.70 -12.77
C ARG A 224 30.87 4.17 -12.97
N VAL A 225 29.64 4.38 -13.42
CA VAL A 225 29.10 5.73 -13.60
C VAL A 225 28.46 6.17 -12.29
N PRO A 226 28.92 7.25 -11.65
CA PRO A 226 28.22 7.82 -10.50
C PRO A 226 26.78 8.16 -10.90
N ARG A 227 25.81 7.82 -10.04
CA ARG A 227 24.38 8.10 -10.28
C ARG A 227 23.83 7.45 -11.55
N ALA A 228 24.37 6.30 -11.94
CA ALA A 228 23.88 5.56 -13.09
C ALA A 228 22.39 5.21 -12.91
N ARG A 229 21.60 5.50 -13.95
CA ARG A 229 20.24 4.99 -14.14
C ARG A 229 20.23 3.57 -14.71
N GLU A 230 21.41 3.02 -15.00
CA GLU A 230 21.61 1.66 -15.45
C GLU A 230 22.74 1.03 -14.63
N VAL A 231 22.49 -0.15 -14.07
CA VAL A 231 23.47 -0.87 -13.25
C VAL A 231 23.46 -2.36 -13.57
N PHE A 232 24.59 -3.00 -13.31
CA PHE A 232 24.78 -4.43 -13.44
C PHE A 232 25.09 -5.00 -12.07
N ILE A 233 24.34 -6.03 -11.68
CA ILE A 233 24.51 -6.73 -10.41
C ILE A 233 24.63 -8.23 -10.64
N ASP A 234 25.12 -8.95 -9.64
CA ASP A 234 25.18 -10.41 -9.65
C ASP A 234 23.76 -10.99 -9.50
N ALA A 235 23.27 -11.65 -10.55
CA ALA A 235 21.91 -12.21 -10.59
C ALA A 235 21.73 -13.38 -9.60
N ASP A 236 22.81 -14.02 -9.16
CA ASP A 236 22.77 -15.14 -8.22
C ASP A 236 22.73 -14.67 -6.75
N ARG A 237 22.84 -13.34 -6.50
CA ARG A 237 22.87 -12.74 -5.15
C ARG A 237 21.59 -11.98 -4.80
N VAL A 238 20.54 -12.16 -5.59
CA VAL A 238 19.21 -11.56 -5.39
C VAL A 238 18.12 -12.61 -5.44
N ASP A 239 16.98 -12.32 -4.82
CA ASP A 239 15.81 -13.19 -4.89
C ASP A 239 15.19 -13.18 -6.32
N PRO A 240 14.46 -14.24 -6.71
CA PRO A 240 13.76 -14.30 -7.99
C PRO A 240 12.69 -13.22 -8.21
N ILE A 241 12.24 -12.57 -7.12
CA ILE A 241 11.29 -11.47 -7.14
C ILE A 241 11.91 -10.30 -6.37
N LEU A 242 12.11 -9.19 -7.07
CA LEU A 242 12.49 -7.92 -6.46
C LEU A 242 11.26 -7.08 -6.17
N PHE A 243 11.45 -6.01 -5.40
CA PHE A 243 10.41 -5.08 -5.02
C PHE A 243 10.86 -3.65 -5.32
N VAL A 244 10.08 -2.94 -6.13
CA VAL A 244 10.26 -1.52 -6.43
C VAL A 244 9.36 -0.70 -5.52
N ARG A 245 9.96 0.16 -4.71
CA ARG A 245 9.26 1.00 -3.72
C ARG A 245 9.92 2.35 -3.53
N GLY A 246 9.22 3.27 -2.87
CA GLY A 246 9.86 4.47 -2.33
C GLY A 246 10.72 4.16 -1.11
N TRP A 247 11.63 5.07 -0.77
CA TRP A 247 12.41 4.97 0.46
C TRP A 247 11.54 5.20 1.72
N VAL A 248 11.89 4.54 2.82
CA VAL A 248 11.22 4.67 4.12
C VAL A 248 12.24 5.12 5.17
N ARG A 249 11.79 5.92 6.15
CA ARG A 249 12.65 6.36 7.24
C ARG A 249 13.13 5.14 8.04
N GLY A 250 14.45 5.04 8.22
CA GLY A 250 15.08 3.88 8.86
C GLY A 250 15.68 2.89 7.87
N ASP A 251 15.46 3.06 6.56
CA ASP A 251 16.18 2.29 5.54
C ASP A 251 17.69 2.45 5.69
N ARG A 252 18.39 1.31 5.77
CA ARG A 252 19.86 1.23 5.81
C ARG A 252 20.34 0.13 4.88
N PHE A 253 21.52 0.33 4.31
CA PHE A 253 22.21 -0.66 3.51
C PHE A 253 23.71 -0.37 3.51
N VAL A 254 24.50 -1.26 2.93
CA VAL A 254 25.94 -1.04 2.72
C VAL A 254 26.14 -0.61 1.27
N PRO A 255 26.47 0.66 0.99
CA PRO A 255 26.80 1.12 -0.36
C PRO A 255 27.99 0.39 -0.95
N LEU A 256 28.02 0.24 -2.28
CA LEU A 256 29.14 -0.36 -3.00
C LEU A 256 30.49 0.24 -2.57
N GLY A 257 31.44 -0.62 -2.21
CA GLY A 257 32.80 -0.22 -1.83
C GLY A 257 32.93 0.30 -0.40
N MET A 258 31.86 0.27 0.41
CA MET A 258 31.90 0.62 1.83
C MET A 258 31.83 -0.63 2.72
N SER A 259 32.42 -0.56 3.92
CA SER A 259 32.36 -1.62 4.93
C SER A 259 31.35 -1.33 6.06
N GLY A 260 30.83 -0.10 6.14
CA GLY A 260 29.86 0.35 7.14
C GLY A 260 28.48 0.62 6.54
N GLY A 261 27.42 0.22 7.25
CA GLY A 261 26.05 0.51 6.86
C GLY A 261 25.71 2.00 6.95
N LYS A 262 25.03 2.53 5.93
CA LYS A 262 24.61 3.92 5.82
C LYS A 262 23.08 4.00 5.78
N SER A 263 22.50 5.02 6.42
CA SER A 263 21.07 5.27 6.26
C SER A 263 20.80 5.93 4.90
N LEU A 264 19.64 5.65 4.30
CA LEU A 264 19.24 6.32 3.05
C LEU A 264 19.07 7.83 3.25
N HIS A 265 18.66 8.25 4.44
CA HIS A 265 18.59 9.67 4.77
C HIS A 265 19.96 10.35 4.65
N ASP A 266 20.99 9.76 5.25
CA ASP A 266 22.35 10.32 5.24
C ASP A 266 22.97 10.22 3.84
N LEU A 267 22.69 9.12 3.11
CA LEU A 267 23.06 9.02 1.70
C LEU A 267 22.48 10.18 0.88
N PHE A 268 21.20 10.48 1.04
CA PHE A 268 20.56 11.58 0.31
C PHE A 268 21.05 12.97 0.73
N VAL A 269 21.48 13.13 1.98
CA VAL A 269 22.12 14.36 2.45
C VAL A 269 23.49 14.52 1.78
N ASP A 270 24.32 13.48 1.79
CA ASP A 270 25.67 13.50 1.22
C ASP A 270 25.64 13.71 -0.30
N GLU A 271 24.68 13.08 -0.97
CA GLU A 271 24.43 13.25 -2.41
C GLU A 271 23.73 14.57 -2.77
N LYS A 272 23.41 15.40 -1.77
CA LYS A 272 22.73 16.70 -1.91
C LYS A 272 21.40 16.61 -2.65
N ILE A 273 20.66 15.50 -2.48
CA ILE A 273 19.36 15.29 -3.11
C ILE A 273 18.32 16.12 -2.34
N PRO A 274 17.60 17.06 -2.99
CA PRO A 274 16.59 17.88 -2.34
C PRO A 274 15.46 17.03 -1.77
N ARG A 275 14.88 17.44 -0.63
CA ARG A 275 13.84 16.66 0.08
C ARG A 275 12.65 16.28 -0.82
N VAL A 276 12.26 17.14 -1.75
CA VAL A 276 11.17 16.89 -2.71
C VAL A 276 11.54 15.81 -3.73
N ALA A 277 12.81 15.73 -4.14
CA ALA A 277 13.30 14.73 -5.09
C ALA A 277 13.53 13.37 -4.42
N ARG A 278 13.93 13.32 -3.14
CA ARG A 278 14.20 12.08 -2.38
C ARG A 278 13.03 11.10 -2.43
N ASP A 279 11.82 11.63 -2.31
CA ASP A 279 10.63 10.77 -2.29
C ASP A 279 10.46 10.11 -3.68
N ARG A 280 10.85 10.75 -4.78
CA ARG A 280 10.74 10.20 -6.16
C ARG A 280 11.86 9.23 -6.52
N VAL A 281 12.80 8.94 -5.63
CA VAL A 281 13.91 8.03 -5.90
C VAL A 281 13.43 6.58 -5.71
N PRO A 282 13.45 5.74 -6.77
CA PRO A 282 13.11 4.33 -6.65
C PRO A 282 14.14 3.57 -5.81
N VAL A 283 13.66 2.71 -4.93
CA VAL A 283 14.45 1.75 -4.18
C VAL A 283 14.04 0.35 -4.63
N VAL A 284 15.01 -0.40 -5.17
CA VAL A 284 14.87 -1.82 -5.51
C VAL A 284 15.42 -2.64 -4.34
N ALA A 285 14.63 -3.57 -3.84
CA ALA A 285 14.97 -4.41 -2.69
C ALA A 285 14.47 -5.84 -2.87
N ASP A 286 15.07 -6.78 -2.16
CA ASP A 286 14.59 -8.17 -2.00
C ASP A 286 14.31 -8.46 -0.52
N SER A 287 14.13 -9.75 -0.15
CA SER A 287 13.91 -10.13 1.25
C SER A 287 15.13 -9.89 2.16
N SER A 288 16.34 -9.85 1.60
CA SER A 288 17.59 -9.59 2.30
C SER A 288 17.92 -8.09 2.45
N GLY A 289 17.20 -7.23 1.73
CA GLY A 289 17.25 -5.78 1.89
C GLY A 289 17.49 -5.04 0.58
N ILE A 290 17.99 -3.81 0.67
CA ILE A 290 18.19 -2.94 -0.51
C ILE A 290 19.22 -3.56 -1.46
N VAL A 291 18.88 -3.55 -2.74
CA VAL A 291 19.71 -3.97 -3.89
C VAL A 291 20.29 -2.73 -4.57
N TRP A 292 19.42 -1.75 -4.87
CA TRP A 292 19.78 -0.56 -5.62
C TRP A 292 18.89 0.62 -5.24
N VAL A 293 19.52 1.78 -5.05
CA VAL A 293 18.85 3.08 -4.96
C VAL A 293 19.02 3.73 -6.33
N ALA A 294 17.97 3.74 -7.14
CA ALA A 294 18.07 4.05 -8.56
C ALA A 294 18.57 5.47 -8.82
N GLY A 295 19.54 5.61 -9.73
CA GLY A 295 20.22 6.89 -9.98
C GLY A 295 21.09 7.39 -8.82
N VAL A 296 21.36 6.56 -7.81
CA VAL A 296 22.19 6.94 -6.66
C VAL A 296 23.30 5.94 -6.41
N GLN A 297 22.98 4.70 -5.98
CA GLN A 297 23.99 3.76 -5.51
C GLN A 297 23.49 2.31 -5.43
N ILE A 298 24.34 1.33 -5.77
CA ILE A 298 24.05 -0.10 -5.56
C ILE A 298 24.53 -0.58 -4.20
N ALA A 299 23.93 -1.66 -3.69
CA ALA A 299 24.37 -2.32 -2.48
C ALA A 299 25.65 -3.16 -2.73
N ASP A 300 26.61 -3.14 -1.81
CA ASP A 300 27.85 -3.92 -1.95
C ASP A 300 27.59 -5.43 -2.04
N ARG A 301 26.51 -5.91 -1.38
CA ARG A 301 26.17 -7.33 -1.33
C ARG A 301 25.82 -7.95 -2.70
N VAL A 302 25.42 -7.14 -3.67
CA VAL A 302 25.01 -7.59 -5.02
C VAL A 302 26.04 -7.25 -6.10
N LYS A 303 27.24 -6.81 -5.70
CA LYS A 303 28.27 -6.39 -6.65
C LYS A 303 28.69 -7.53 -7.57
N VAL A 304 28.98 -7.18 -8.82
CA VAL A 304 29.65 -8.05 -9.76
C VAL A 304 31.08 -8.29 -9.30
N THR A 305 31.53 -9.53 -9.39
CA THR A 305 32.89 -9.96 -9.08
C THR A 305 33.41 -10.88 -10.18
N ASP A 306 34.67 -11.28 -10.11
CA ASP A 306 35.24 -12.28 -11.03
C ASP A 306 34.56 -13.66 -10.94
N GLN A 307 33.79 -13.90 -9.87
CA GLN A 307 33.05 -15.15 -9.66
C GLN A 307 31.61 -15.08 -10.20
N THR A 308 31.15 -13.89 -10.58
CA THR A 308 29.80 -13.71 -11.11
C THR A 308 29.72 -14.46 -12.45
N ARG A 309 28.59 -15.13 -12.68
CA ARG A 309 28.33 -15.90 -13.91
C ARG A 309 27.18 -15.31 -14.71
N ARG A 310 26.17 -14.83 -13.99
CA ARG A 310 24.96 -14.24 -14.54
C ARG A 310 24.83 -12.81 -14.05
N LEU A 311 24.61 -11.90 -14.98
CA LEU A 311 24.36 -10.50 -14.69
C LEU A 311 22.86 -10.23 -14.71
N LEU A 312 22.41 -9.40 -13.78
CA LEU A 312 21.12 -8.74 -13.87
C LEU A 312 21.37 -7.27 -14.18
N ARG A 313 20.90 -6.84 -15.35
CA ARG A 313 20.89 -5.44 -15.76
C ARG A 313 19.60 -4.81 -15.25
N LEU A 314 19.72 -3.78 -14.42
CA LEU A 314 18.61 -2.97 -13.95
C LEU A 314 18.70 -1.59 -14.57
N ARG A 315 17.60 -1.11 -15.16
CA ARG A 315 17.52 0.24 -15.76
C ARG A 315 16.32 0.99 -15.21
N TRP A 316 16.48 2.29 -15.00
CA TRP A 316 15.43 3.23 -14.61
C TRP A 316 15.22 4.26 -15.70
N GLU A 317 14.01 4.30 -16.24
CA GLU A 317 13.54 5.29 -17.21
C GLU A 317 12.50 6.19 -16.54
N GLU A 318 12.62 7.51 -16.68
CA GLU A 318 11.67 8.48 -16.12
C GLU A 318 10.51 8.76 -17.09
N GLU A 319 9.33 9.08 -16.56
CA GLU A 319 8.18 9.47 -17.37
C GLU A 319 8.45 10.81 -18.08
N GLY A 320 8.68 10.77 -19.39
CA GLY A 320 8.98 11.96 -20.23
C GLY A 320 10.19 11.84 -21.16
N GLU A 321 10.97 10.76 -21.10
CA GLU A 321 12.07 10.48 -22.03
C GLU A 321 11.68 9.43 -23.11
N GLY A 322 10.46 9.53 -23.65
CA GLY A 322 10.13 8.92 -24.94
C GLY A 322 10.65 9.85 -26.05
N GLU A 323 11.43 9.29 -26.97
CA GLU A 323 12.20 9.96 -28.05
C GLU A 323 11.48 11.14 -28.76
N PRO A 324 12.24 12.14 -29.26
CA PRO A 324 11.71 13.28 -30.03
C PRO A 324 11.04 12.91 -31.35
#